data_AF-A0A0F5HIM8-F1
#
_entry.id   AF-A0A0F5HIM8-F1
#
_cell.length_a   1.000
_cell.length_b   1.000
_cell.length_c   1.000
_cell.angle_alpha   90.00
_cell.angle_beta   90.00
_cell.angle_gamma   90.00
#
_symmetry.space_group_name_H-M   'P 1'
#
loop_
_entity.id
_entity.type
_entity.pdbx_description
1 polymer ?
#
loop_
_entity_poly.entity_id
_entity_poly.type
_entity_poly.pdbx_seq_one_letter_code
_entity_poly.pdbx_strand_id
1 'polypeptide(L)' 'MEAVYQLLEVDRGVPEVYASEFDARVLIDAYYQLNDRKSLPELVNNNFLKRSVLKNAMKKIQGTFIEELLRKHKLL' A
#
# COMPACT_ATOMS: atom_id res chain seq x y z
N MET A 1 17.73 17.38 -16.64
CA MET A 1 18.82 16.46 -16.29
C MET A 1 19.03 15.45 -17.40
N GLU A 2 18.00 14.66 -17.74
CA GLU A 2 18.02 13.65 -18.81
C GLU A 2 18.59 14.14 -20.14
N ALA A 3 18.06 15.25 -20.68
CA ALA A 3 18.51 15.79 -21.96
C ALA A 3 20.03 16.08 -22.01
N VAL A 4 20.59 16.63 -20.94
CA VAL A 4 22.04 16.94 -20.87
C VAL A 4 22.86 15.65 -20.75
N TYR A 5 22.39 14.68 -19.95
CA TYR A 5 23.09 13.42 -19.72
C TYR A 5 23.13 12.55 -20.97
N GLN A 6 22.04 12.56 -21.74
CA GLN A 6 21.94 11.84 -23.01
C GLN A 6 22.79 12.49 -24.11
N LEU A 7 22.75 13.82 -24.24
CA LEU A 7 23.48 14.52 -25.32
C LEU A 7 25.00 14.57 -25.12
N LEU A 8 25.48 14.57 -23.87
CA LEU A 8 26.91 14.64 -23.54
C LEU A 8 27.49 13.30 -23.04
N GLU A 9 26.74 12.19 -23.18
CA GLU A 9 27.16 10.84 -22.79
C GLU A 9 27.74 10.79 -21.36
N VAL A 10 27.05 11.42 -20.42
CA VAL A 10 27.50 11.50 -19.02
C VAL A 10 27.35 10.13 -18.36
N ASP A 11 28.46 9.52 -17.93
CA ASP A 11 28.49 8.21 -17.25
C ASP A 11 28.03 8.29 -15.79
N ARG A 12 26.76 8.63 -15.60
CA ARG A 12 26.10 8.65 -14.29
C ARG A 12 24.60 8.42 -14.47
N GLY A 13 24.02 7.61 -13.59
CA GLY A 13 22.57 7.35 -13.58
C GLY A 13 21.74 8.61 -13.33
N VAL A 14 20.64 8.75 -14.09
CA VAL A 14 19.55 9.68 -13.77
C VAL A 14 18.56 8.95 -12.86
N PRO A 15 18.18 9.53 -11.71
CA PRO A 15 17.21 8.89 -10.84
C PRO A 15 15.85 8.75 -11.53
N GLU A 16 15.21 7.61 -11.33
CA GLU A 16 13.81 7.41 -11.72
C GLU A 16 12.87 8.31 -10.90
N VAL A 17 11.63 8.42 -11.37
CA VAL A 17 10.55 8.96 -10.54
C VAL A 17 10.42 8.07 -9.30
N TYR A 18 10.30 8.68 -8.13
CA TYR A 18 10.19 7.93 -6.88
C TYR A 18 9.06 6.89 -6.96
N ALA A 19 9.43 5.61 -6.83
CA ALA A 19 8.59 4.46 -7.05
C ALA A 19 7.54 4.20 -5.95
N SER A 20 7.01 5.25 -5.30
CA SER A 20 6.01 5.12 -4.23
C SER A 20 4.75 4.39 -4.65
N GLU A 21 4.37 4.48 -5.92
CA GLU A 21 3.19 3.80 -6.46
C GLU A 21 3.32 2.27 -6.48
N PHE A 22 4.55 1.76 -6.39
CA PHE A 22 4.85 0.33 -6.33
C PHE A 22 5.16 -0.15 -4.90
N ASP A 23 5.26 0.75 -3.94
CA ASP A 23 5.50 0.38 -2.54
C ASP A 23 4.19 0.04 -1.84
N ALA A 24 3.98 -1.25 -1.58
CA ALA A 24 2.80 -1.75 -0.87
C ALA A 24 2.54 -1.02 0.46
N ARG A 25 3.59 -0.57 1.17
CA ARG A 25 3.46 0.19 2.42
C ARG A 25 2.78 1.52 2.19
N VAL A 26 3.19 2.23 1.14
CA VAL A 26 2.61 3.52 0.75
C VAL A 26 1.19 3.34 0.26
N LEU A 27 0.90 2.27 -0.48
CA LEU A 27 -0.47 1.96 -0.94
C LEU A 27 -1.42 1.68 0.24
N ILE A 28 -0.96 0.92 1.23
CA ILE A 28 -1.68 0.63 2.47
C ILE A 28 -1.93 1.92 3.26
N ASP A 29 -0.91 2.77 3.44
CA ASP A 29 -1.06 4.07 4.10
C ASP A 29 -2.04 4.99 3.35
N ALA A 30 -1.91 5.07 2.04
CA ALA A 30 -2.79 5.88 1.20
C ALA A 30 -4.25 5.43 1.33
N TYR A 31 -4.50 4.11 1.32
CA TYR A 31 -5.84 3.57 1.51
C TYR A 31 -6.42 3.95 2.89
N TYR A 32 -5.63 3.85 3.96
CA TYR A 32 -6.05 4.27 5.29
C TYR A 32 -6.37 5.77 5.36
N GLN A 33 -5.51 6.63 4.81
CA GLN A 33 -5.70 8.08 4.83
C GLN A 33 -6.91 8.52 4.00
N LEU A 34 -7.11 7.93 2.81
CA LEU A 34 -8.26 8.23 1.93
C LEU A 34 -9.61 7.85 2.55
N ASN A 35 -9.62 6.91 3.48
CA ASN A 35 -10.82 6.39 4.13
C ASN A 35 -11.04 7.01 5.52
N ASP A 36 -10.65 8.27 5.71
CA ASP A 36 -10.75 9.00 6.98
C ASP A 36 -10.11 8.25 8.17
N ARG A 37 -9.00 7.54 7.91
CA ARG A 37 -8.27 6.79 8.94
C ARG A 37 -9.09 5.68 9.61
N LYS A 38 -9.98 5.06 8.85
CA LYS A 38 -10.75 3.89 9.27
C LYS A 38 -10.05 2.60 8.87
N SER A 39 -10.07 1.63 9.78
CA SER A 39 -9.59 0.27 9.57
C SER A 39 -10.51 -0.53 8.64
N LEU A 40 -10.02 -1.65 8.10
CA LEU A 40 -10.82 -2.52 7.22
C LEU A 40 -12.15 -2.97 7.86
N PRO A 41 -12.20 -3.42 9.14
CA PRO A 41 -13.46 -3.80 9.77
C PRO A 41 -14.48 -2.67 9.87
N GLU A 42 -14.03 -1.44 10.14
CA GLU A 42 -14.90 -0.25 10.24
C GLU A 42 -15.51 0.09 8.88
N LEU A 43 -14.72 0.01 7.81
CA LEU A 43 -15.16 0.33 6.45
C LEU A 43 -16.19 -0.65 5.90
N VAL A 44 -16.04 -1.94 6.22
CA VAL A 44 -16.96 -2.96 5.72
C VAL A 44 -18.17 -3.16 6.63
N ASN A 45 -18.26 -2.46 7.76
CA ASN A 45 -19.30 -2.67 8.75
C ASN A 45 -20.70 -2.56 8.11
N ASN A 46 -20.97 -1.65 7.19
CA ASN A 46 -22.36 -1.55 6.67
C ASN A 46 -22.71 -2.58 5.57
N ASN A 47 -21.81 -3.49 5.19
CA ASN A 47 -22.04 -4.44 4.09
C ASN A 47 -21.66 -5.89 4.47
N PHE A 48 -22.67 -6.74 4.68
CA PHE A 48 -22.50 -8.14 5.09
C PHE A 48 -21.61 -8.96 4.15
N LEU A 49 -21.75 -8.79 2.84
CA LEU A 49 -20.92 -9.51 1.86
C LEU A 49 -19.45 -9.14 2.02
N LYS A 50 -19.15 -7.84 2.13
CA LYS A 50 -17.78 -7.34 2.35
C LYS A 50 -17.20 -7.82 3.68
N ARG A 51 -18.00 -7.83 4.75
CA ARG A 51 -17.59 -8.40 6.07
C ARG A 51 -17.19 -9.87 5.94
N SER A 52 -17.98 -10.67 5.22
CA SER A 52 -17.72 -12.11 5.04
C SER A 52 -16.42 -12.35 4.27
N VAL A 53 -16.19 -11.61 3.19
CA VAL A 53 -14.93 -11.66 2.42
C VAL A 53 -13.75 -11.28 3.29
N LEU A 54 -13.84 -10.18 4.06
CA LEU A 54 -12.78 -9.76 4.96
C LEU A 54 -12.48 -10.84 6.00
N LYS A 55 -13.49 -11.45 6.62
CA LYS A 55 -13.31 -12.53 7.60
C LYS A 55 -12.56 -13.72 7.01
N ASN A 56 -12.88 -14.11 5.78
CA ASN A 56 -12.20 -15.21 5.10
C ASN A 56 -10.76 -14.86 4.73
N ALA A 57 -10.50 -13.64 4.26
CA ALA A 57 -9.15 -13.14 4.01
C ALA A 57 -8.32 -13.11 5.29
N MET A 58 -8.89 -12.59 6.39
CA MET A 58 -8.25 -12.55 7.71
C MET A 58 -7.84 -13.93 8.20
N LYS A 59 -8.69 -14.94 8.05
CA LYS A 59 -8.33 -16.33 8.39
C LYS A 59 -7.13 -16.87 7.60
N LYS A 60 -6.95 -16.44 6.35
CA LYS A 60 -5.83 -16.90 5.49
C LYS A 60 -4.52 -16.23 5.83
N ILE A 61 -4.55 -14.96 6.26
CA ILE A 61 -3.34 -14.19 6.57
C ILE A 61 -3.01 -14.19 8.06
N GLN A 62 -3.82 -14.84 8.90
CA GLN A 62 -3.62 -14.89 10.34
C GLN A 62 -2.25 -15.48 10.70
N GLY A 63 -1.49 -14.77 11.54
CA GLY A 63 -0.13 -15.15 11.97
C GLY A 63 0.94 -14.96 10.90
N THR A 64 0.66 -14.25 9.81
CA THR A 64 1.63 -14.00 8.73
C THR A 64 2.17 -12.58 8.79
N PHE A 65 3.28 -12.34 8.09
CA PHE A 65 3.84 -11.00 7.92
C PHE A 65 2.86 -10.01 7.26
N ILE A 66 1.91 -10.48 6.46
CA ILE A 66 0.88 -9.62 5.85
C ILE A 66 -0.04 -9.04 6.94
N GLU A 67 -0.42 -9.86 7.92
CA GLU A 67 -1.21 -9.37 9.06
C GLU A 67 -0.43 -8.34 9.87
N GLU A 68 0.85 -8.61 10.17
CA GLU A 68 1.71 -7.66 10.89
C GLU A 68 1.87 -6.34 10.13
N LEU A 69 2.05 -6.39 8.82
CA LEU A 69 2.18 -5.21 7.96
C LEU A 69 0.90 -4.36 8.02
N LEU A 70 -0.27 -4.98 7.83
CA LEU A 70 -1.55 -4.27 7.89
C LEU A 70 -1.82 -3.64 9.28
N ARG A 71 -1.42 -4.32 10.36
CA ARG A 71 -1.50 -3.77 11.73
C ARG A 71 -0.57 -2.57 11.92
N LYS A 72 0.68 -2.68 11.46
CA LYS A 72 1.68 -1.60 11.54
C LYS A 72 1.20 -0.31 10.88
N HIS A 73 0.45 -0.47 9.79
CA HIS A 73 -0.11 0.63 9.00
C HIS A 73 -1.59 0.94 9.34
N LYS A 74 -2.09 0.48 10.51
CA LYS A 74 -3.41 0.83 11.08
C LYS A 74 -4.63 0.39 10.26
N LEU A 75 -4.46 -0.53 9.31
CA LEU A 75 -5.58 -1.10 8.55
C LEU A 75 -6.27 -2.27 9.26
N LEU A 76 -5.60 -2.85 10.26
CA LEU A 76 -6.09 -3.95 11.10
C LEU A 76 -5.77 -3.73 12.59
#